data_AF-A0A848UB35-F1
#
_entry.id   AF-A0A848UB35-F1
#
_cell.length_a   1.000
_cell.length_b   1.000
_cell.length_c   1.000
_cell.angle_alpha   90.00
_cell.angle_beta   90.00
_cell.angle_gamma   90.00
#
_symmetry.space_group_name_H-M   'P 1'
#
loop_
_entity.id
_entity.type
_entity.pdbx_description
1 polymer ?
#
loop_
_entity_poly.entity_id
_entity_poly.type
_entity_poly.pdbx_seq_one_letter_code
_entity_poly.pdbx_strand_id
1 'polypeptide(L)'
;MLAFTFPGQGSQRPGMGRPWVDHESWELVEEASEVAGRDVAALLLDADADELKDTRNAQLTTFVSSLMVLDAVERIGIEASFCAGHSLGEYTALAATGALGFDEGVVLVAERAAAMHDAGSARVGTMAAVLGLDDDQVDVACNLADADVWVANFNAPGQVVIAGDPD
;
A
#
# COMPACT_ATOMS: atom_id res chain seq x y z
N MET A 1 12.93 -15.66 -15.70
CA MET A 1 13.25 -14.75 -14.59
C MET A 1 12.04 -13.86 -14.40
N LEU A 2 11.38 -13.96 -13.24
CA LEU A 2 10.18 -13.20 -12.92
C LEU A 2 10.53 -12.08 -11.93
N ALA A 3 9.82 -10.97 -12.02
CA ALA A 3 9.84 -9.92 -11.01
C ALA A 3 8.43 -9.76 -10.46
N PHE A 4 8.28 -9.84 -9.14
CA PHE A 4 7.01 -9.53 -8.47
C PHE A 4 6.97 -8.05 -8.13
N THR A 5 5.83 -7.43 -8.41
CA THR A 5 5.55 -6.04 -8.04
C THR A 5 4.36 -6.00 -7.11
N PHE A 6 4.52 -5.31 -5.99
CA PHE A 6 3.50 -5.22 -4.96
C PHE A 6 2.84 -3.83 -4.99
N PRO A 7 1.49 -3.77 -4.98
CA PRO A 7 0.79 -2.51 -5.05
C PRO A 7 0.90 -1.72 -3.74
N GLY A 8 0.74 -0.41 -3.85
CA GLY A 8 0.55 0.48 -2.71
C GLY A 8 -0.90 0.59 -2.28
N GLN A 9 -1.12 1.44 -1.26
CA GLN A 9 -2.44 1.88 -0.82
C GLN A 9 -3.28 2.41 -2.01
N GLY A 10 -4.59 2.12 -1.99
CA GLY A 10 -5.55 2.49 -3.02
C GLY A 10 -5.99 1.31 -3.90
N SER A 11 -5.34 0.15 -3.75
CA SER A 11 -5.68 -1.07 -4.50
C SER A 11 -6.74 -1.93 -3.83
N GLN A 12 -6.98 -1.71 -2.52
CA GLN A 12 -7.96 -2.43 -1.72
C GLN A 12 -9.40 -2.18 -2.20
N ARG A 13 -10.27 -3.19 -2.06
CA ARG A 13 -11.67 -3.12 -2.45
C ARG A 13 -12.56 -3.87 -1.45
N PRO A 14 -13.82 -3.44 -1.26
CA PRO A 14 -14.76 -4.16 -0.41
C PRO A 14 -14.88 -5.65 -0.80
N GLY A 15 -14.80 -6.54 0.19
CA GLY A 15 -14.92 -7.97 0.00
C GLY A 15 -13.78 -8.63 -0.79
N MET A 16 -12.62 -7.99 -0.92
CA MET A 16 -11.48 -8.55 -1.67
C MET A 16 -10.94 -9.86 -1.10
N GLY A 17 -11.20 -10.15 0.18
CA GLY A 17 -10.84 -11.42 0.82
C GLY A 17 -11.79 -12.58 0.52
N ARG A 18 -13.01 -12.33 0.02
CA ARG A 18 -14.03 -13.38 -0.14
C ARG A 18 -13.59 -14.58 -0.98
N PRO A 19 -12.86 -14.41 -2.11
CA PRO A 19 -12.39 -15.55 -2.88
C PRO A 19 -11.35 -16.42 -2.17
N TRP A 20 -10.81 -15.95 -1.05
CA TRP A 20 -9.67 -16.55 -0.36
C TRP A 20 -10.03 -17.27 0.94
N VAL A 21 -11.25 -17.10 1.47
CA VAL A 21 -11.65 -17.68 2.78
C VAL A 21 -11.43 -19.18 2.89
N ASP A 22 -11.66 -19.92 1.80
CA ASP A 22 -11.47 -21.38 1.76
C ASP A 22 -10.07 -21.80 1.26
N HIS A 23 -9.19 -20.83 0.97
CA HIS A 23 -7.83 -21.09 0.51
C HIS A 23 -6.87 -21.23 1.71
N GLU A 24 -5.90 -22.13 1.64
CA GLU A 24 -4.96 -22.38 2.75
C GLU A 24 -4.21 -21.11 3.20
N SER A 25 -3.85 -20.25 2.25
CA SER A 25 -3.19 -18.95 2.52
C SER A 25 -4.00 -17.98 3.39
N TRP A 26 -5.30 -18.24 3.61
CA TRP A 26 -6.11 -17.44 4.53
C TRP A 26 -5.57 -17.45 5.96
N GLU A 27 -4.78 -18.47 6.35
CA GLU A 27 -4.14 -18.53 7.67
C GLU A 27 -3.32 -17.26 8.00
N LEU A 28 -2.72 -16.62 6.98
CA LEU A 28 -1.98 -15.36 7.15
C LEU A 28 -2.90 -14.19 7.56
N VAL A 29 -4.17 -14.21 7.19
CA VAL A 29 -5.14 -13.17 7.62
C VAL A 29 -5.46 -13.33 9.11
N GLU A 30 -5.58 -14.57 9.58
CA GLU A 30 -5.84 -14.89 10.98
C GLU A 30 -4.62 -14.53 11.83
N GLU A 31 -3.42 -14.94 11.42
CA GLU A 31 -2.16 -14.59 12.07
C GLU A 31 -1.95 -13.07 12.12
N ALA A 32 -2.16 -12.36 11.00
CA ALA A 32 -2.10 -10.91 10.99
C ALA A 32 -3.11 -10.26 11.94
N SER A 33 -4.28 -10.86 12.12
CA SER A 33 -5.30 -10.34 13.04
C SER A 33 -4.84 -10.42 14.50
N GLU A 34 -4.20 -11.53 14.87
CA GLU A 34 -3.61 -11.72 16.19
C GLU A 34 -2.45 -10.73 16.43
N VAL A 35 -1.52 -10.63 15.48
CA VAL A 35 -0.34 -9.75 15.57
C VAL A 35 -0.76 -8.28 15.63
N ALA A 36 -1.70 -7.86 14.79
CA ALA A 36 -2.19 -6.48 14.76
C ALA A 36 -3.11 -6.13 15.94
N GLY A 37 -3.59 -7.12 16.69
CA GLY A 37 -4.64 -6.94 17.70
C GLY A 37 -5.93 -6.38 17.09
N ARG A 38 -6.23 -6.75 15.84
CA ARG A 38 -7.31 -6.16 15.04
C ARG A 38 -7.91 -7.21 14.11
N ASP A 39 -9.22 -7.20 13.93
CA ASP A 39 -9.91 -8.13 13.03
C ASP A 39 -9.65 -7.78 11.55
N VAL A 40 -8.60 -8.35 10.97
CA VAL A 40 -8.25 -8.16 9.55
C VAL A 40 -9.21 -8.91 8.65
N ALA A 41 -9.73 -10.06 9.10
CA ALA A 41 -10.75 -10.81 8.36
C ALA A 41 -12.00 -9.97 8.11
N ALA A 42 -12.54 -9.31 9.14
CA ALA A 42 -13.67 -8.40 8.99
C ALA A 42 -13.37 -7.26 8.00
N LEU A 43 -12.14 -6.69 8.04
CA LEU A 43 -11.74 -5.66 7.09
C LEU A 43 -11.71 -6.17 5.63
N LEU A 44 -11.33 -7.43 5.41
CA LEU A 44 -11.22 -8.01 4.07
C LEU A 44 -12.56 -8.53 3.52
N LEU A 45 -13.53 -8.83 4.40
CA LEU A 45 -14.80 -9.46 4.03
C LEU A 45 -15.99 -8.51 4.03
N ASP A 46 -16.03 -7.61 5.02
CA ASP A 46 -17.23 -6.87 5.40
C ASP A 46 -17.07 -5.36 5.33
N ALA A 47 -15.84 -4.83 5.44
CA ALA A 47 -15.62 -3.39 5.40
C ALA A 47 -16.05 -2.77 4.06
N ASP A 48 -16.70 -1.62 4.16
CA ASP A 48 -17.17 -0.88 2.99
C ASP A 48 -16.06 -0.01 2.37
N ALA A 49 -16.41 0.68 1.27
CA ALA A 49 -15.46 1.51 0.55
C ALA A 49 -14.99 2.73 1.36
N ASP A 50 -15.81 3.25 2.28
CA ASP A 50 -15.46 4.42 3.09
C ASP A 50 -14.58 4.01 4.28
N GLU A 51 -14.85 2.89 4.91
CA GLU A 51 -13.96 2.30 5.92
C GLU A 51 -12.58 1.99 5.33
N LEU A 52 -12.54 1.46 4.10
CA LEU A 52 -11.28 1.15 3.42
C LEU A 52 -10.54 2.39 2.87
N LYS A 53 -11.12 3.59 2.94
CA LYS A 53 -10.39 4.85 2.68
C LYS A 53 -9.52 5.26 3.85
N ASP A 54 -9.83 4.82 5.07
CA ASP A 54 -8.98 5.09 6.22
C ASP A 54 -7.59 4.48 5.97
N THR A 55 -6.55 5.32 6.05
CA THR A 55 -5.16 4.93 5.78
C THR A 55 -4.73 3.73 6.61
N ARG A 56 -5.20 3.62 7.86
CA ARG A 56 -4.91 2.49 8.76
C ARG A 56 -5.45 1.18 8.21
N ASN A 57 -6.65 1.22 7.62
CA ASN A 57 -7.33 0.05 7.08
C ASN A 57 -6.74 -0.30 5.72
N ALA A 58 -6.55 0.72 4.88
CA ALA A 58 -6.02 0.58 3.54
C ALA A 58 -4.64 -0.08 3.54
N GLN A 59 -3.73 0.37 4.40
CA GLN A 59 -2.38 -0.19 4.43
C GLN A 59 -2.34 -1.62 4.98
N LEU A 60 -3.01 -1.85 6.11
CA LEU A 60 -3.03 -3.18 6.73
C LEU A 60 -3.63 -4.23 5.77
N THR A 61 -4.79 -3.92 5.18
CA THR A 61 -5.46 -4.86 4.26
C THR A 61 -4.67 -5.09 2.98
N THR A 62 -4.04 -4.06 2.41
CA THR A 62 -3.21 -4.20 1.20
C THR A 62 -1.97 -5.04 1.47
N PHE A 63 -1.28 -4.80 2.59
CA PHE A 63 -0.08 -5.57 2.96
C PHE A 63 -0.41 -7.05 3.16
N VAL A 64 -1.38 -7.35 4.03
CA VAL A 64 -1.79 -8.73 4.35
C VAL A 64 -2.31 -9.46 3.11
N SER A 65 -3.17 -8.82 2.32
CA SER A 65 -3.69 -9.47 1.09
C SER A 65 -2.60 -9.74 0.07
N SER A 66 -1.58 -8.86 -0.03
CA SER A 66 -0.48 -9.09 -0.95
C SER A 66 0.39 -10.28 -0.53
N LEU A 67 0.61 -10.48 0.77
CA LEU A 67 1.35 -11.63 1.29
C LEU A 67 0.54 -12.93 1.22
N MET A 68 -0.78 -12.87 1.44
CA MET A 68 -1.69 -14.00 1.19
C MET A 68 -1.64 -14.45 -0.28
N VAL A 69 -1.67 -13.50 -1.22
CA VAL A 69 -1.56 -13.80 -2.66
C VAL A 69 -0.17 -14.36 -2.99
N LEU A 70 0.89 -13.82 -2.38
CA LEU A 70 2.25 -14.31 -2.57
C LEU A 70 2.37 -15.77 -2.11
N ASP A 71 1.92 -16.09 -0.90
CA ASP A 71 1.95 -17.46 -0.37
C ASP A 71 1.19 -18.43 -1.30
N ALA A 72 0.02 -18.03 -1.82
CA ALA A 72 -0.72 -18.85 -2.78
C ALA A 72 0.05 -19.09 -4.10
N VAL A 73 0.77 -18.09 -4.59
CA VAL A 73 1.62 -18.18 -5.79
C VAL A 73 2.84 -19.08 -5.53
N GLU A 74 3.44 -19.01 -4.34
CA GLU A 74 4.58 -19.83 -3.95
C GLU A 74 4.17 -21.31 -3.73
N ARG A 75 2.98 -21.58 -3.19
CA ARG A 75 2.42 -22.94 -3.05
C ARG A 75 2.31 -23.70 -4.38
N ILE A 76 2.11 -22.98 -5.49
CA ILE A 76 2.08 -23.59 -6.83
C ILE A 76 3.45 -23.60 -7.53
N GLY A 77 4.52 -23.27 -6.80
CA GLY A 77 5.92 -23.37 -7.24
C GLY A 77 6.39 -22.22 -8.13
N ILE A 78 5.73 -21.06 -8.08
CA ILE A 78 6.16 -19.87 -8.83
C ILE A 78 6.95 -18.95 -7.90
N GLU A 79 8.21 -18.69 -8.28
CA GLU A 79 9.12 -17.83 -7.54
C GLU A 79 9.58 -16.64 -8.39
N ALA A 80 9.87 -15.52 -7.73
CA ALA A 80 10.48 -14.36 -8.37
C ALA A 80 11.98 -14.25 -8.08
N SER A 81 12.72 -13.70 -9.04
CA SER A 81 14.13 -13.36 -8.87
C SER A 81 14.32 -11.94 -8.36
N PHE A 82 13.27 -11.11 -8.44
CA PHE A 82 13.27 -9.73 -7.99
C PHE A 82 11.91 -9.37 -7.40
N CYS A 83 11.92 -8.52 -6.38
CA CYS A 83 10.72 -7.94 -5.79
C CYS A 83 10.86 -6.41 -5.80
N ALA A 84 9.77 -5.72 -6.10
CA ALA A 84 9.67 -4.27 -5.97
C ALA A 84 8.27 -3.91 -5.49
N GLY A 85 8.08 -2.72 -4.95
CA GLY A 85 6.75 -2.26 -4.61
C GLY A 85 6.64 -0.75 -4.58
N HIS A 86 5.42 -0.26 -4.68
CA HIS A 86 5.12 1.17 -4.73
C HIS A 86 4.63 1.65 -3.36
N SER A 87 5.34 2.61 -2.76
CA SER A 87 5.00 3.18 -1.44
C SER A 87 4.86 2.07 -0.38
N LEU A 88 3.64 1.75 0.06
CA LEU A 88 3.39 0.63 0.95
C LEU A 88 3.90 -0.71 0.40
N GLY A 89 3.81 -0.93 -0.91
CA GLY A 89 4.23 -2.18 -1.53
C GLY A 89 5.72 -2.49 -1.33
N GLU A 90 6.55 -1.49 -1.01
CA GLU A 90 7.95 -1.70 -0.66
C GLU A 90 8.10 -2.57 0.60
N TYR A 91 7.24 -2.39 1.60
CA TYR A 91 7.21 -3.22 2.81
C TYR A 91 6.81 -4.65 2.46
N THR A 92 5.84 -4.82 1.56
CA THR A 92 5.47 -6.14 1.03
C THR A 92 6.64 -6.78 0.29
N ALA A 93 7.39 -6.02 -0.51
CA ALA A 93 8.57 -6.53 -1.22
C ALA A 93 9.70 -6.94 -0.25
N LEU A 94 9.91 -6.19 0.82
CA LEU A 94 10.86 -6.55 1.88
C LEU A 94 10.42 -7.83 2.61
N ALA A 95 9.12 -7.97 2.90
CA ALA A 95 8.57 -9.19 3.50
C ALA A 95 8.68 -10.39 2.55
N ALA A 96 8.35 -10.21 1.27
CA ALA A 96 8.46 -11.23 0.23
C ALA A 96 9.89 -11.75 0.01
N THR A 97 10.90 -10.96 0.36
CA THR A 97 12.31 -11.36 0.25
C THR A 97 12.87 -11.92 1.57
N GLY A 98 12.06 -11.95 2.64
CA GLY A 98 12.50 -12.33 3.98
C GLY A 98 13.41 -11.29 4.66
N ALA A 99 13.59 -10.11 4.07
CA ALA A 99 14.35 -9.02 4.68
C ALA A 99 13.60 -8.36 5.85
N LEU A 100 12.28 -8.52 5.88
CA LEU A 100 11.39 -8.12 6.95
C LEU A 100 10.54 -9.34 7.34
N GLY A 101 10.48 -9.70 8.63
CA GLY A 101 9.60 -10.79 9.08
C GLY A 101 8.12 -10.46 8.89
N PHE A 102 7.26 -11.48 8.81
CA PHE A 102 5.82 -11.30 8.67
C PHE A 102 5.23 -10.48 9.83
N ASP A 103 5.39 -10.97 11.07
CA ASP A 103 4.87 -10.30 12.28
C ASP A 103 5.42 -8.88 12.42
N GLU A 104 6.73 -8.72 12.25
CA GLU A 104 7.41 -7.43 12.30
C GLU A 104 6.87 -6.49 11.22
N GLY A 105 6.58 -7.01 10.03
CA GLY A 105 5.97 -6.27 8.93
C GLY A 105 4.55 -5.83 9.23
N VAL A 106 3.72 -6.70 9.82
CA VAL A 106 2.35 -6.34 10.25
C VAL A 106 2.39 -5.20 11.27
N VAL A 107 3.23 -5.32 12.31
CA VAL A 107 3.39 -4.27 13.33
C VAL A 107 3.90 -2.97 12.69
N LEU A 108 4.95 -3.04 11.88
CA LEU A 108 5.55 -1.86 11.25
C LEU A 108 4.59 -1.15 10.30
N VAL A 109 3.82 -1.90 9.50
CA VAL A 109 2.81 -1.32 8.60
C VAL A 109 1.68 -0.69 9.40
N ALA A 110 1.22 -1.30 10.49
CA ALA A 110 0.21 -0.72 11.36
C ALA A 110 0.68 0.62 11.97
N GLU A 111 1.90 0.67 12.49
CA GLU A 111 2.51 1.89 13.05
C GLU A 111 2.69 2.98 11.99
N ARG A 112 3.20 2.60 10.80
CA ARG A 112 3.34 3.52 9.66
C ARG A 112 1.98 4.13 9.28
N ALA A 113 0.94 3.29 9.21
CA ALA A 113 -0.38 3.74 8.80
C ALA A 113 -1.02 4.65 9.84
N ALA A 114 -0.82 4.39 11.14
CA ALA A 114 -1.24 5.27 12.22
C ALA A 114 -0.52 6.62 12.15
N ALA A 115 0.80 6.62 12.03
CA ALA A 115 1.60 7.85 11.92
C ALA A 115 1.20 8.70 10.72
N MET A 116 0.95 8.08 9.56
CA MET A 116 0.48 8.77 8.36
C MET A 116 -0.94 9.33 8.53
N HIS A 117 -1.84 8.58 9.16
CA HIS A 117 -3.20 9.05 9.46
C HIS A 117 -3.18 10.26 10.39
N ASP A 118 -2.37 10.21 11.46
CA ASP A 118 -2.24 11.30 12.42
C ASP A 118 -1.64 12.55 11.76
N ALA A 119 -0.60 12.39 10.94
CA ALA A 119 0.01 13.49 10.20
C ALA A 119 -0.99 14.17 9.24
N GLY A 120 -1.73 13.39 8.46
CA GLY A 120 -2.74 13.91 7.52
C GLY A 120 -3.94 14.55 8.23
N SER A 121 -4.26 14.10 9.45
CA SER A 121 -5.30 14.70 10.28
C SER A 121 -4.86 15.99 10.95
N ALA A 122 -3.58 16.09 11.33
CA ALA A 122 -2.99 17.28 11.93
C ALA A 122 -2.73 18.40 10.91
N ARG A 123 -2.37 18.03 9.67
CA ARG A 123 -2.16 18.96 8.57
C ARG A 123 -2.84 18.43 7.31
N VAL A 124 -4.00 19.02 7.00
CA VAL A 124 -4.76 18.68 5.80
C VAL A 124 -3.92 19.02 4.58
N GLY A 125 -3.70 18.03 3.72
CA GLY A 125 -3.04 18.17 2.43
C GLY A 125 -3.81 17.40 1.37
N THR A 126 -3.45 17.61 0.11
CA THR A 126 -4.02 16.89 -1.02
C THR A 126 -2.93 16.40 -1.96
N MET A 127 -3.33 15.56 -2.92
CA MET A 127 -2.49 15.10 -4.01
C MET A 127 -3.21 15.28 -5.35
N ALA A 128 -2.47 15.63 -6.38
CA ALA A 128 -2.99 15.78 -7.73
C ALA A 128 -2.12 15.04 -8.74
N ALA A 129 -2.76 14.33 -9.68
CA ALA A 129 -2.07 13.69 -10.80
C ALA A 129 -1.86 14.70 -11.94
N VAL A 130 -0.61 14.79 -12.40
CA VAL A 130 -0.20 15.59 -13.55
C VAL A 130 0.10 14.62 -14.70
N LEU A 131 -0.64 14.78 -15.80
CA LEU A 131 -0.58 13.89 -16.95
C LEU A 131 -0.01 14.61 -18.19
N GLY A 132 0.92 13.97 -18.88
CA GLY A 132 1.45 14.42 -20.16
C GLY A 132 2.51 15.52 -20.09
N LEU A 133 3.01 15.87 -18.90
CA LEU A 133 4.18 16.72 -18.71
C LEU A 133 5.41 15.89 -18.36
N ASP A 134 6.58 16.34 -18.80
CA ASP A 134 7.85 15.71 -18.46
C ASP A 134 8.22 16.01 -16.99
N ASP A 135 8.94 15.08 -16.35
CA ASP A 135 9.32 15.14 -14.93
C ASP A 135 9.96 16.49 -14.55
N ASP A 136 10.95 16.94 -15.32
CA ASP A 136 11.65 18.23 -15.11
C ASP A 136 10.70 19.43 -15.15
N GLN A 137 9.67 19.38 -15.99
CA GLN A 137 8.70 20.46 -16.12
C GLN A 137 7.78 20.55 -14.91
N VAL A 138 7.40 19.39 -14.35
CA VAL A 138 6.61 19.34 -13.11
C VAL A 138 7.42 19.85 -11.94
N ASP A 139 8.70 19.45 -11.83
CA ASP A 139 9.60 19.97 -10.80
C ASP A 139 9.77 21.49 -10.89
N VAL A 140 9.99 22.03 -12.09
CA VAL A 140 10.05 23.49 -12.30
C VAL A 140 8.73 24.16 -11.90
N ALA A 141 7.59 23.58 -12.25
CA ALA A 141 6.28 24.14 -11.89
C ALA A 141 6.07 24.17 -10.37
N CYS A 142 6.42 23.11 -9.64
CA CYS A 142 6.35 23.11 -8.17
C CYS A 142 7.28 24.15 -7.56
N ASN A 143 8.52 24.29 -8.04
CA ASN A 143 9.47 25.27 -7.52
C ASN A 143 9.09 26.74 -7.81
N LEU A 144 8.31 26.99 -8.86
CA LEU A 144 7.81 28.32 -9.21
C LEU A 144 6.48 28.67 -8.53
N ALA A 145 5.81 27.69 -7.94
CA ALA A 145 4.59 27.93 -7.20
C ALA A 145 4.91 28.69 -5.91
N ASP A 146 4.14 29.75 -5.63
CA ASP A 146 4.19 30.46 -4.33
C ASP A 146 3.31 29.74 -3.29
N ALA A 147 3.48 28.42 -3.19
CA ALA A 147 2.69 27.51 -2.36
C ALA A 147 3.56 26.33 -1.87
N ASP A 148 3.14 25.67 -0.78
CA ASP A 148 3.82 24.46 -0.28
C ASP A 148 3.39 23.24 -1.11
N VAL A 149 3.99 23.10 -2.29
CA VAL A 149 3.74 22.03 -3.25
C VAL A 149 5.05 21.39 -3.72
N TRP A 150 5.06 20.07 -3.83
CA TRP A 150 6.23 19.30 -4.26
C TRP A 150 5.82 18.08 -5.07
N VAL A 151 6.76 17.52 -5.84
CA VAL A 151 6.55 16.24 -6.50
C VAL A 151 6.59 15.11 -5.48
N ALA A 152 5.50 14.35 -5.38
CA ALA A 152 5.36 13.22 -4.48
C ALA A 152 5.70 11.88 -5.14
N ASN A 153 5.42 11.72 -6.44
CA ASN A 153 5.71 10.47 -7.15
C ASN A 153 6.02 10.71 -8.63
N PHE A 154 7.05 10.03 -9.14
CA PHE A 154 7.27 9.80 -10.56
C PHE A 154 6.83 8.36 -10.87
N ASN A 155 5.60 8.18 -11.38
CA ASN A 155 5.01 6.85 -11.52
C ASN A 155 5.36 6.19 -12.86
N ALA A 156 5.31 6.98 -13.92
CA ALA A 156 5.63 6.57 -15.29
C ALA A 156 5.94 7.82 -16.12
N PRO A 157 6.57 7.69 -17.31
CA PRO A 157 6.76 8.82 -18.22
C PRO A 157 5.43 9.53 -18.48
N GLY A 158 5.38 10.83 -18.15
CA GLY A 158 4.16 11.63 -18.30
C GLY A 158 3.08 11.37 -17.24
N GLN A 159 3.39 10.67 -16.14
CA GLN A 159 2.48 10.46 -15.01
C GLN A 159 3.20 10.76 -13.69
N VAL A 160 3.03 11.99 -13.23
CA VAL A 160 3.62 12.51 -11.99
C VAL A 160 2.50 12.80 -10.99
N VAL A 161 2.77 12.66 -9.71
CA VAL A 161 1.87 13.10 -8.64
C VAL A 161 2.55 14.21 -7.86
N ILE A 162 1.85 15.31 -7.66
CA ILE A 162 2.24 16.40 -6.77
C ILE A 162 1.43 16.32 -5.48
N ALA A 163 2.00 16.77 -4.38
CA ALA A 163 1.33 16.89 -3.09
C ALA A 163 1.57 18.28 -2.51
N GLY A 164 0.65 18.75 -1.68
CA GLY A 164 0.75 20.07 -1.07
C GLY A 164 -0.50 20.47 -0.30
N ASP A 165 -0.58 21.76 0.00
CA ASP A 165 -1.79 22.40 0.51
C ASP A 165 -2.95 22.26 -0.51
N PRO A 166 -4.22 22.11 -0.07
CA PRO A 166 -5.35 22.02 -0.98
C PRO A 166 -5.64 23.27 -1.84
N ASP A 167 -5.26 24.46 -1.36
CA ASP A 167 -5.46 25.75 -2.04
C ASP A 167 -4.22 26.21 -2.84
#